data_AF-A0A7X9ZVT4-F1
#
_entry.id   AF-A0A7X9ZVT4-F1
#
_cell.length_a   1.000
_cell.length_b   1.000
_cell.length_c   1.000
_cell.angle_alpha   90.00
_cell.angle_beta   90.00
_cell.angle_gamma   90.00
#
_symmetry.space_group_name_H-M   'P 1'
#
loop_
_entity.id
_entity.type
_entity.pdbx_description
1 polymer ?
#
loop_
_entity_poly.entity_id
_entity_poly.type
_entity_poly.pdbx_seq_one_letter_code
_entity_poly.pdbx_strand_id
1 'polypeptide(L)'
;MFFTLPDFSDISLRDYQETMQRPFFSLAKRKRVKPIEYVSPDKSVTVHVSANPTYGMATIWDADIMIYLASHLNELRERGLNDLSPVVRLQPGDLLKRICWGTSGRAYERLVSALDRLQATTIKTNIRASAKSRETTFSWIDSYTHLVDERTQRSLGMEITLSKWFFDGVMDKRNVLAISPLYFEITSGLGKWLYRASRKHAGGNGADGFVIGFETLHQKSGSESSYPVFKRKLLDLARTNELPDISLEVVNADSPKPKMRMVMRRHMDERARAGRRAAPLPSPAPPAAGDDAMIDPRQAMKLIAQAAGGLRSPGADKSKARRAPVITGRASEILDADVHAAIRSEFPGWDYDELMRRFDAFLGSNPHELPRNYSKRFYGFVKEHHRRNKYQLRS
;
A
#
# COMPACT_ATOMS: atom_id res chain seq x y z
N MET A 1 12.24 -29.43 5.41
CA MET A 1 11.44 -29.21 4.17
C MET A 1 11.32 -27.71 3.96
N PHE A 2 11.76 -27.19 2.81
CA PHE A 2 11.54 -25.77 2.47
C PHE A 2 10.15 -25.66 1.87
N PHE A 3 9.33 -24.77 2.40
CA PHE A 3 7.99 -24.61 1.92
C PHE A 3 7.99 -23.58 0.79
N THR A 4 7.49 -23.97 -0.37
CA THR A 4 6.86 -23.00 -1.25
C THR A 4 5.64 -22.51 -0.51
N LEU A 5 5.70 -21.25 -0.11
CA LEU A 5 4.55 -20.54 0.38
C LEU A 5 3.42 -20.64 -0.69
N PRO A 6 2.18 -21.04 -0.33
CA PRO A 6 1.04 -20.98 -1.25
C PRO A 6 0.97 -19.65 -2.00
N ASP A 7 0.33 -19.60 -3.18
CA ASP A 7 0.18 -18.37 -3.96
C ASP A 7 -0.51 -17.29 -3.11
N PHE A 8 0.27 -16.38 -2.53
CA PHE A 8 -0.14 -15.52 -1.42
C PHE A 8 -0.50 -14.12 -1.87
N SER A 9 -1.18 -13.97 -2.99
CA SER A 9 -1.83 -12.70 -3.35
C SER A 9 -2.71 -12.15 -2.22
N ASP A 10 -3.20 -13.03 -1.34
CA ASP A 10 -4.21 -12.72 -0.32
C ASP A 10 -3.65 -12.52 1.10
N ILE A 11 -2.35 -12.76 1.35
CA ILE A 11 -1.77 -12.46 2.68
C ILE A 11 -1.71 -10.94 2.89
N SER A 12 -2.35 -10.45 3.94
CA SER A 12 -2.16 -9.06 4.38
C SER A 12 -0.71 -8.86 4.82
N LEU A 13 -0.02 -7.93 4.17
CA LEU A 13 1.29 -7.48 4.63
C LEU A 13 1.16 -6.82 6.01
N ARG A 14 2.06 -7.19 6.92
CA ARG A 14 2.13 -6.67 8.29
C ARG A 14 3.51 -6.07 8.55
N ASP A 15 3.53 -4.84 9.04
CA ASP A 15 4.74 -4.17 9.54
C ASP A 15 4.72 -4.08 11.06
N TYR A 16 5.91 -4.05 11.66
CA TYR A 16 6.11 -4.04 13.09
C TYR A 16 6.08 -2.61 13.66
N GLN A 17 5.02 -2.31 14.43
CA GLN A 17 4.64 -0.96 14.86
C GLN A 17 5.71 -0.19 15.61
N GLU A 18 6.45 -0.84 16.51
CA GLU A 18 7.43 -0.14 17.36
C GLU A 18 8.55 0.51 16.53
N THR A 19 8.78 -0.02 15.32
CA THR A 19 9.84 0.45 14.42
C THR A 19 9.36 1.48 13.40
N MET A 20 8.05 1.74 13.31
CA MET A 20 7.47 2.59 12.28
C MET A 20 7.67 4.09 12.52
N GLN A 21 7.87 4.51 13.77
CA GLN A 21 7.91 5.93 14.17
C GLN A 21 9.27 6.41 14.70
N ARG A 22 10.29 5.54 14.66
CA ARG A 22 11.62 5.75 15.27
C ARG A 22 12.72 5.32 14.28
N PRO A 23 13.93 5.87 14.40
CA PRO A 23 14.96 5.69 13.39
C PRO A 23 15.77 4.42 13.65
N PHE A 24 15.19 3.29 13.25
CA PHE A 24 15.79 1.97 13.36
C PHE A 24 16.64 1.56 12.15
N PHE A 25 16.50 2.30 11.05
CA PHE A 25 17.14 2.02 9.77
C PHE A 25 17.71 3.29 9.16
N SER A 26 18.81 3.16 8.42
CA SER A 26 19.34 4.25 7.59
C SER A 26 18.39 4.56 6.43
N LEU A 27 18.15 5.85 6.18
CA LEU A 27 17.35 6.31 5.03
C LEU A 27 18.18 6.50 3.74
N ALA A 28 19.50 6.35 3.84
CA ALA A 28 20.42 6.51 2.71
C ALA A 28 20.63 5.17 1.98
N LYS A 29 20.67 5.20 0.64
CA LYS A 29 21.04 4.03 -0.18
C LYS A 29 22.52 3.67 -0.05
N ARG A 30 23.35 4.64 0.34
CA ARG A 30 24.79 4.46 0.53
C ARG A 30 25.07 3.87 1.91
N LYS A 31 26.20 3.16 2.01
CA LYS A 31 26.72 2.63 3.27
C LYS A 31 26.83 3.76 4.31
N ARG A 32 26.08 3.61 5.40
CA ARG A 32 26.16 4.49 6.56
C ARG A 32 26.90 3.77 7.69
N VAL A 33 27.99 4.37 8.15
CA VAL A 33 28.75 3.92 9.33
C VAL A 33 28.50 4.81 10.55
N LYS A 34 28.10 6.06 10.33
CA LYS A 34 27.75 6.99 11.39
C LYS A 34 26.51 6.47 12.16
N PRO A 35 26.59 6.31 13.49
CA PRO A 35 25.46 5.83 14.27
C PRO A 35 24.19 6.68 14.13
N ILE A 36 23.05 6.08 14.47
CA ILE A 36 21.81 6.81 14.73
C ILE A 36 21.68 6.94 16.24
N GLU A 37 21.43 8.16 16.70
CA GLU A 37 21.09 8.45 18.09
C GLU A 37 19.76 9.19 18.12
N TYR A 38 18.82 8.65 18.88
CA TYR A 38 17.50 9.23 19.03
C TYR A 38 17.06 9.16 20.48
N VAL A 39 16.57 10.30 20.95
CA VAL A 39 15.87 10.44 22.24
C VAL A 39 14.50 11.03 21.93
N SER A 40 13.45 10.45 22.50
CA SER A 40 12.10 10.98 22.33
C SER A 40 11.97 12.37 22.98
N PRO A 41 11.01 13.22 22.53
CA PRO A 41 10.84 14.56 23.08
C PRO A 41 10.61 14.60 24.60
N ASP A 42 9.96 13.59 25.15
CA ASP A 42 9.69 13.37 26.58
C ASP A 42 10.84 12.65 27.32
N LYS A 43 11.94 12.33 26.61
CA LYS A 43 13.13 11.62 27.12
C LYS A 43 12.85 10.21 27.68
N SER A 44 11.65 9.66 27.44
CA SER A 44 11.26 8.34 27.94
C SER A 44 11.82 7.20 27.10
N VAL A 45 12.16 7.44 25.82
CA VAL A 45 12.61 6.42 24.88
C VAL A 45 13.91 6.80 24.20
N THR A 46 14.87 5.89 24.24
CA THR A 46 16.16 6.00 23.56
C THR A 46 16.30 4.92 22.49
N VAL A 47 16.88 5.28 21.35
CA VAL A 47 17.26 4.34 20.29
C VAL A 47 18.66 4.71 19.81
N HIS A 48 19.59 3.77 19.93
CA HIS A 48 20.93 3.86 19.39
C HIS A 48 21.13 2.73 18.40
N VAL A 49 21.53 3.05 17.18
CA VAL A 49 21.82 2.05 16.14
C VAL A 49 23.25 2.24 15.68
N SER A 50 24.07 1.21 15.83
CA SER A 50 25.46 1.20 15.39
C SER A 50 25.65 0.28 14.18
N ALA A 51 26.56 0.71 13.30
CA ALA A 51 26.85 0.04 12.05
C ALA A 51 28.05 -0.89 12.21
N ASN A 52 28.09 -1.95 11.41
CA ASN A 52 29.31 -2.70 11.18
C ASN A 52 30.24 -1.92 10.21
N PRO A 53 31.57 -1.82 10.46
CA PRO A 53 32.48 -1.11 9.58
C PRO A 53 32.57 -1.66 8.16
N THR A 54 32.37 -2.97 7.96
CA THR A 54 32.43 -3.65 6.65
C THR A 54 31.11 -3.52 5.90
N TYR A 55 30.00 -3.90 6.54
CA TYR A 55 28.68 -3.98 5.88
C TYR A 55 27.89 -2.66 5.93
N GLY A 56 28.17 -1.81 6.92
CA GLY A 56 27.33 -0.66 7.26
C GLY A 56 26.13 -1.04 8.12
N MET A 57 25.22 -0.08 8.29
CA MET A 57 23.94 -0.26 8.99
C MET A 57 22.83 -0.71 8.04
N ALA A 58 21.88 -1.48 8.56
CA ALA A 58 20.62 -1.82 7.91
C ALA A 58 19.89 -0.57 7.45
N THR A 59 19.42 -0.62 6.21
CA THR A 59 18.74 0.47 5.53
C THR A 59 17.23 0.24 5.52
N ILE A 60 16.46 1.30 5.24
CA ILE A 60 15.00 1.22 5.17
C ILE A 60 14.50 0.28 4.06
N TRP A 61 15.34 -0.05 3.06
CA TRP A 61 15.02 -1.09 2.08
C TRP A 61 15.17 -2.48 2.69
N ASP A 62 16.15 -2.70 3.57
CA ASP A 62 16.32 -4.01 4.24
C ASP A 62 15.13 -4.32 5.16
N ALA A 63 14.41 -3.29 5.64
CA ALA A 63 13.15 -3.45 6.35
C ALA A 63 12.05 -4.14 5.52
N ASP A 64 12.14 -4.13 4.18
CA ASP A 64 11.21 -4.86 3.31
C ASP A 64 11.23 -6.37 3.62
N ILE A 65 12.42 -6.93 3.95
CA ILE A 65 12.60 -8.32 4.38
C ILE A 65 11.93 -8.55 5.72
N MET A 66 12.10 -7.64 6.68
CA MET A 66 11.49 -7.75 8.01
C MET A 66 9.95 -7.70 7.94
N ILE A 67 9.39 -6.88 7.06
CA ILE A 67 7.95 -6.82 6.78
C ILE A 67 7.47 -8.16 6.22
N TYR A 68 8.19 -8.75 5.26
CA TYR A 68 7.86 -10.07 4.72
C TYR A 68 7.84 -11.14 5.83
N LEU A 69 8.87 -11.17 6.67
CA LEU A 69 9.01 -12.14 7.77
C LEU A 69 7.91 -11.96 8.82
N ALA A 70 7.58 -10.72 9.20
CA ALA A 70 6.48 -10.43 10.11
C ALA A 70 5.12 -10.83 9.53
N SER A 71 4.91 -10.61 8.23
CA SER A 71 3.69 -11.03 7.53
C SER A 71 3.54 -12.54 7.55
N HIS A 72 4.63 -13.26 7.28
CA HIS A 72 4.64 -14.73 7.30
C HIS A 72 4.34 -15.29 8.68
N LEU A 73 4.98 -14.75 9.72
CA LEU A 73 4.72 -15.14 11.11
C LEU A 73 3.28 -14.87 11.54
N ASN A 74 2.73 -13.71 11.16
CA ASN A 74 1.34 -13.37 11.45
C ASN A 74 0.36 -14.34 10.78
N GLU A 75 0.62 -14.73 9.53
CA GLU A 75 -0.18 -15.70 8.80
C GLU A 75 -0.17 -17.08 9.46
N LEU A 76 1.01 -17.61 9.81
CA LEU A 76 1.11 -18.91 10.48
C LEU A 76 0.32 -18.91 11.81
N ARG A 77 0.35 -17.79 12.53
CA ARG A 77 -0.44 -17.58 13.74
C ARG A 77 -1.95 -17.54 13.46
N GLU A 78 -2.38 -16.80 12.44
CA GLU A 78 -3.80 -16.71 12.06
C GLU A 78 -4.37 -18.07 11.66
N ARG A 79 -3.54 -18.97 11.13
CA ARG A 79 -3.89 -20.38 10.83
C ARG A 79 -3.96 -21.29 12.06
N GLY A 80 -3.66 -20.79 13.26
CA GLY A 80 -3.74 -21.56 14.50
C GLY A 80 -2.57 -22.53 14.73
N LEU A 81 -1.41 -22.30 14.11
CA LEU A 81 -0.20 -23.05 14.46
C LEU A 81 0.28 -22.64 15.86
N ASN A 82 0.29 -23.59 16.80
CA ASN A 82 0.60 -23.33 18.21
C ASN A 82 2.10 -23.17 18.49
N ASP A 83 2.97 -23.87 17.73
CA ASP A 83 4.42 -23.87 17.93
C ASP A 83 5.15 -23.07 16.85
N LEU A 84 5.04 -21.73 16.93
CA LEU A 84 5.74 -20.85 16.01
C LEU A 84 7.23 -20.77 16.37
N SER A 85 8.08 -20.99 15.37
CA SER A 85 9.53 -20.93 15.52
C SER A 85 10.08 -19.56 15.11
N PRO A 86 11.13 -19.03 15.78
CA PRO A 86 11.89 -17.89 15.28
C PRO A 86 12.72 -18.23 14.04
N VAL A 87 12.82 -19.51 13.67
CA VAL A 87 13.51 -19.97 12.47
C VAL A 87 12.51 -20.06 11.30
N VAL A 88 12.68 -19.17 10.32
CA VAL A 88 11.86 -19.12 9.12
C VAL A 88 12.57 -19.80 7.96
N ARG A 89 11.95 -20.83 7.39
CA ARG A 89 12.44 -21.55 6.20
C ARG A 89 11.62 -21.14 4.99
N LEU A 90 12.28 -20.56 3.99
CA LEU A 90 11.60 -19.98 2.83
C LEU A 90 12.36 -20.24 1.52
N GLN A 91 11.66 -20.03 0.41
CA GLN A 91 12.26 -19.93 -0.91
C GLN A 91 12.63 -18.46 -1.21
N PRO A 92 13.92 -18.11 -1.45
CA PRO A 92 14.32 -16.73 -1.67
C PRO A 92 13.65 -16.07 -2.88
N GLY A 93 13.37 -16.86 -3.93
CA GLY A 93 12.67 -16.37 -5.11
C GLY A 93 11.27 -15.83 -4.80
N ASP A 94 10.55 -16.45 -3.87
CA ASP A 94 9.20 -16.04 -3.48
C ASP A 94 9.24 -14.80 -2.57
N LEU A 95 10.21 -14.73 -1.67
CA LEU A 95 10.50 -13.51 -0.90
C LEU A 95 10.77 -12.33 -1.84
N LEU A 96 11.68 -12.49 -2.81
CA LEU A 96 12.08 -11.45 -3.75
C LEU A 96 10.92 -10.96 -4.64
N LYS A 97 10.09 -11.89 -5.13
CA LYS A 97 8.85 -11.54 -5.86
C LYS A 97 7.92 -10.73 -4.96
N ARG A 98 7.72 -11.17 -3.73
CA ARG A 98 6.75 -10.58 -2.80
C ARG A 98 7.11 -9.16 -2.37
N ILE A 99 8.40 -8.88 -2.16
CA ILE A 99 8.88 -7.53 -1.83
C ILE A 99 9.20 -6.68 -3.07
N CYS A 100 8.83 -7.15 -4.27
CA CYS A 100 9.03 -6.48 -5.54
C CYS A 100 10.49 -6.11 -5.86
N TRP A 101 11.45 -6.94 -5.45
CA TRP A 101 12.87 -6.74 -5.78
C TRP A 101 13.29 -7.37 -7.12
N GLY A 102 12.43 -8.20 -7.71
CA GLY A 102 12.71 -8.96 -8.91
C GLY A 102 13.53 -10.22 -8.64
N THR A 103 13.68 -11.10 -9.63
CA THR A 103 14.30 -12.43 -9.47
C THR A 103 15.59 -12.62 -10.27
N SER A 104 16.31 -11.53 -10.55
CA SER A 104 17.61 -11.58 -11.25
C SER A 104 18.76 -11.94 -10.30
N GLY A 105 19.91 -12.39 -10.81
CA GLY A 105 21.10 -12.68 -9.99
C GLY A 105 21.50 -11.51 -9.08
N ARG A 106 21.44 -10.27 -9.58
CA ARG A 106 21.68 -9.06 -8.77
C ARG A 106 20.70 -8.90 -7.61
N ALA A 107 19.46 -9.38 -7.75
CA ALA A 107 18.49 -9.34 -6.66
C ALA A 107 18.86 -10.32 -5.53
N TYR A 108 19.46 -11.47 -5.87
CA TYR A 108 20.00 -12.41 -4.88
C TYR A 108 21.25 -11.85 -4.19
N GLU A 109 22.19 -11.24 -4.92
CA GLU A 109 23.35 -10.54 -4.33
C GLU A 109 22.90 -9.43 -3.37
N ARG A 110 21.88 -8.67 -3.78
CA ARG A 110 21.25 -7.63 -2.94
C ARG A 110 20.61 -8.23 -1.68
N LEU A 111 19.95 -9.39 -1.79
CA LEU A 111 19.36 -10.10 -0.66
C LEU A 111 20.43 -10.51 0.36
N VAL A 112 21.51 -11.17 -0.08
CA VAL A 112 22.64 -11.55 0.77
C VAL A 112 23.21 -10.32 1.46
N SER A 113 23.50 -9.26 0.70
CA SER A 113 24.02 -8.00 1.25
C SER A 113 23.07 -7.36 2.28
N ALA A 114 21.75 -7.50 2.10
CA ALA A 114 20.75 -7.00 3.04
C ALA A 114 20.71 -7.83 4.33
N LEU A 115 20.81 -9.16 4.23
CA LEU A 115 20.88 -10.07 5.37
C LEU A 115 22.15 -9.82 6.20
N ASP A 116 23.30 -9.62 5.55
CA ASP A 116 24.55 -9.26 6.24
C ASP A 116 24.40 -7.96 7.04
N ARG A 117 23.76 -6.94 6.46
CA ARG A 117 23.47 -5.68 7.17
C ARG A 117 22.48 -5.89 8.32
N LEU A 118 21.43 -6.68 8.13
CA LEU A 118 20.43 -6.97 9.17
C LEU A 118 21.04 -7.71 10.37
N GLN A 119 21.96 -8.66 10.11
CA GLN A 119 22.67 -9.40 11.14
C GLN A 119 23.71 -8.54 11.87
N ALA A 120 24.45 -7.72 11.12
CA ALA A 120 25.59 -6.97 11.66
C ALA A 120 25.24 -5.60 12.27
N THR A 121 23.98 -5.17 12.16
CA THR A 121 23.52 -3.91 12.77
C THR A 121 23.13 -4.14 14.23
N THR A 122 23.80 -3.44 15.14
CA THR A 122 23.51 -3.53 16.58
C THR A 122 22.59 -2.39 17.00
N ILE A 123 21.49 -2.73 17.66
CA ILE A 123 20.50 -1.79 18.17
C ILE A 123 20.48 -1.85 19.69
N LYS A 124 20.55 -0.69 20.34
CA LYS A 124 20.36 -0.52 21.78
C LYS A 124 19.15 0.37 22.03
N THR A 125 18.23 -0.06 22.86
CA THR A 125 17.03 0.71 23.18
C THR A 125 16.45 0.32 24.53
N ASN A 126 15.75 1.25 25.17
CA ASN A 126 14.94 0.97 26.36
C ASN A 126 13.48 0.58 26.02
N ILE A 127 13.15 0.40 24.75
CA ILE A 127 11.82 -0.10 24.35
C ILE A 127 11.67 -1.55 24.83
N ARG A 128 10.55 -1.82 25.53
CA ARG A 128 10.28 -3.10 26.21
C ARG A 128 11.32 -3.45 27.29
N ALA A 129 12.09 -2.46 27.77
CA ALA A 129 12.87 -2.60 28.99
C ALA A 129 11.96 -2.93 30.17
N SER A 130 12.43 -3.82 31.05
CA SER A 130 11.69 -4.23 32.25
C SER A 130 12.28 -3.57 33.49
N ALA A 131 11.62 -3.67 34.64
CA ALA A 131 12.18 -3.18 35.91
C ALA A 131 13.57 -3.79 36.23
N LYS A 132 13.88 -4.97 35.67
CA LYS A 132 15.15 -5.69 35.86
C LYS A 132 16.22 -5.36 34.80
N SER A 133 15.86 -4.75 33.67
CA SER A 133 16.80 -4.39 32.60
C SER A 133 16.49 -3.01 32.06
N ARG A 134 17.44 -2.07 32.20
CA ARG A 134 17.27 -0.68 31.74
C ARG A 134 17.28 -0.55 30.22
N GLU A 135 17.96 -1.46 29.52
CA GLU A 135 18.13 -1.42 28.07
C GLU A 135 18.22 -2.84 27.48
N THR A 136 17.82 -3.00 26.22
CA THR A 136 17.99 -4.23 25.44
C THR A 136 18.88 -3.96 24.24
N THR A 137 19.80 -4.89 23.98
CA THR A 137 20.68 -4.88 22.80
C THR A 137 20.34 -6.06 21.90
N PHE A 138 20.19 -5.85 20.60
CA PHE A 138 19.86 -6.90 19.64
C PHE A 138 20.28 -6.53 18.20
N SER A 139 20.32 -7.54 17.32
CA SER A 139 20.34 -7.40 15.85
C SER A 139 18.97 -7.78 15.27
N TRP A 140 18.68 -7.48 14.00
CA TRP A 140 17.38 -7.86 13.41
C TRP A 140 17.20 -9.37 13.24
N ILE A 141 18.29 -10.03 12.84
CA ILE A 141 18.39 -11.47 12.69
C ILE A 141 19.63 -11.96 13.44
N ASP A 142 19.57 -13.17 13.96
CA ASP A 142 20.70 -13.79 14.65
C ASP A 142 21.63 -14.50 13.65
N SER A 143 21.03 -15.19 12.67
CA SER A 143 21.76 -15.90 11.62
C SER A 143 20.90 -16.13 10.38
N TYR A 144 21.55 -16.44 9.26
CA TYR A 144 20.89 -17.01 8.10
C TYR A 144 21.78 -18.07 7.44
N THR A 145 21.17 -18.99 6.72
CA THR A 145 21.86 -20.00 5.91
C THR A 145 21.19 -20.06 4.55
N HIS A 146 21.97 -19.85 3.49
CA HIS A 146 21.51 -19.98 2.12
C HIS A 146 21.97 -21.34 1.58
N LEU A 147 21.02 -22.24 1.33
CA LEU A 147 21.33 -23.50 0.66
C LEU A 147 21.35 -23.29 -0.84
N VAL A 148 22.49 -23.60 -1.45
CA VAL A 148 22.70 -23.56 -2.90
C VAL A 148 23.18 -24.91 -3.39
N ASP A 149 22.71 -25.31 -4.56
CA ASP A 149 23.20 -26.49 -5.26
C ASP A 149 24.59 -26.18 -5.83
N GLU A 150 25.61 -26.90 -5.38
CA GLU A 150 27.02 -26.62 -5.71
C GLU A 150 27.29 -26.64 -7.22
N ARG A 151 26.61 -27.53 -7.94
CA ARG A 151 26.83 -27.76 -9.38
C ARG A 151 26.10 -26.75 -10.25
N THR A 152 24.87 -26.40 -9.89
CA THR A 152 23.99 -25.53 -10.70
C THR A 152 23.92 -24.11 -10.18
N GLN A 153 24.49 -23.84 -8.99
CA GLN A 153 24.41 -22.58 -8.25
C GLN A 153 22.96 -22.11 -8.01
N ARG A 154 22.00 -23.04 -8.09
CA ARG A 154 20.58 -22.75 -7.86
C ARG A 154 20.30 -22.72 -6.36
N SER A 155 19.47 -21.78 -5.94
CA SER A 155 18.98 -21.72 -4.56
C SER A 155 18.06 -22.91 -4.26
N LEU A 156 18.42 -23.71 -3.25
CA LEU A 156 17.60 -24.81 -2.73
C LEU A 156 16.63 -24.36 -1.63
N GLY A 157 16.97 -23.26 -0.96
CA GLY A 157 16.17 -22.66 0.09
C GLY A 157 17.00 -21.77 0.99
N MET A 158 16.34 -21.07 1.91
CA MET A 158 17.01 -20.23 2.89
C MET A 158 16.36 -20.41 4.26
N GLU A 159 17.20 -20.42 5.27
CA GLU A 159 16.82 -20.43 6.68
C GLU A 159 17.26 -19.11 7.31
N ILE A 160 16.34 -18.42 7.98
CA ILE A 160 16.62 -17.16 8.68
C ILE A 160 16.18 -17.32 10.12
N THR A 161 17.11 -17.13 11.06
CA THR A 161 16.83 -17.10 12.50
C THR A 161 16.62 -15.66 12.93
N LEU A 162 15.39 -15.33 13.33
CA LEU A 162 15.03 -14.01 13.82
C LEU A 162 15.57 -13.79 15.22
N SER A 163 15.96 -12.56 15.54
CA SER A 163 16.30 -12.24 16.92
C SER A 163 15.08 -12.35 17.81
N LYS A 164 15.32 -12.77 19.06
CA LYS A 164 14.27 -12.90 20.07
C LYS A 164 13.46 -11.61 20.22
N TRP A 165 14.12 -10.45 20.24
CA TRP A 165 13.45 -9.15 20.38
C TRP A 165 12.44 -8.88 19.26
N PHE A 166 12.81 -9.18 18.00
CA PHE A 166 11.93 -9.00 16.85
C PHE A 166 10.79 -10.03 16.86
N PHE A 167 11.13 -11.31 17.06
CA PHE A 167 10.16 -12.41 17.11
C PHE A 167 9.09 -12.17 18.19
N ASP A 168 9.51 -11.93 19.45
CA ASP A 168 8.59 -11.65 20.56
C ASP A 168 7.72 -10.41 20.28
N GLY A 169 8.29 -9.41 19.61
CA GLY A 169 7.58 -8.19 19.22
C GLY A 169 6.45 -8.45 18.23
N VAL A 170 6.72 -9.24 17.18
CA VAL A 170 5.72 -9.62 16.17
C VAL A 170 4.65 -10.55 16.75
N MET A 171 5.03 -11.42 17.69
CA MET A 171 4.12 -12.35 18.36
C MET A 171 3.09 -11.65 19.25
N ASP A 172 3.35 -10.42 19.70
CA ASP A 172 2.33 -9.57 20.33
C ASP A 172 1.37 -9.00 19.27
N LYS A 173 0.11 -9.47 19.28
CA LYS A 173 -0.95 -9.05 18.35
C LYS A 173 -1.14 -7.53 18.30
N ARG A 174 -0.85 -6.81 19.38
CA ARG A 174 -1.05 -5.35 19.44
C ARG A 174 0.01 -4.58 18.65
N ASN A 175 1.11 -5.22 18.25
CA ASN A 175 2.29 -4.54 17.68
C ASN A 175 2.49 -4.75 16.18
N VAL A 176 1.52 -5.32 15.45
CA VAL A 176 1.57 -5.41 13.98
C VAL A 176 0.50 -4.52 13.34
N LEU A 177 0.80 -3.91 12.19
CA LEU A 177 -0.17 -3.14 11.39
C LEU A 177 -0.19 -3.62 9.96
N ALA A 178 -1.40 -3.67 9.38
CA ALA A 178 -1.58 -3.86 7.95
C ALA A 178 -0.90 -2.73 7.16
N ILE A 179 -0.21 -3.08 6.08
CA ILE A 179 0.32 -2.09 5.13
C ILE A 179 -0.10 -2.43 3.70
N SER A 180 -0.05 -1.41 2.84
CA SER A 180 -0.34 -1.53 1.40
C SER A 180 0.77 -2.30 0.70
N PRO A 181 0.46 -3.21 -0.25
CA PRO A 181 1.45 -3.81 -1.13
C PRO A 181 2.26 -2.78 -1.93
N LEU A 182 1.65 -1.66 -2.28
CA LEU A 182 2.31 -0.55 -2.98
C LEU A 182 3.44 0.11 -2.16
N TYR A 183 3.59 -0.23 -0.87
CA TYR A 183 4.73 0.19 -0.06
C TYR A 183 6.09 -0.19 -0.67
N PHE A 184 6.15 -1.36 -1.32
CA PHE A 184 7.39 -1.83 -1.93
C PHE A 184 7.80 -1.03 -3.17
N GLU A 185 6.86 -0.35 -3.81
CA GLU A 185 7.11 0.51 -4.98
C GLU A 185 7.70 1.88 -4.60
N ILE A 186 7.68 2.26 -3.31
CA ILE A 186 8.22 3.55 -2.87
C ILE A 186 9.74 3.57 -3.03
N THR A 187 10.24 4.41 -3.94
CA THR A 187 11.68 4.47 -4.28
C THR A 187 12.50 5.37 -3.35
N SER A 188 11.84 6.31 -2.65
CA SER A 188 12.44 7.26 -1.73
C SER A 188 12.57 6.66 -0.33
N GLY A 189 13.79 6.70 0.25
CA GLY A 189 14.01 6.23 1.62
C GLY A 189 13.24 7.05 2.66
N LEU A 190 13.16 8.37 2.47
CA LEU A 190 12.32 9.25 3.30
C LEU A 190 10.83 8.95 3.07
N GLY A 191 10.42 8.66 1.83
CA GLY A 191 9.05 8.29 1.52
C GLY A 191 8.62 6.99 2.22
N LYS A 192 9.46 5.94 2.19
CA LYS A 192 9.21 4.67 2.91
C LYS A 192 9.06 4.92 4.41
N TRP A 193 9.98 5.67 5.02
CA TRP A 193 9.89 6.00 6.44
C TRP A 193 8.63 6.82 6.77
N LEU A 194 8.32 7.84 5.96
CA LEU A 194 7.16 8.70 6.18
C LEU A 194 5.85 7.93 6.03
N TYR A 195 5.77 6.98 5.09
CA TYR A 195 4.65 6.04 4.96
C TYR A 195 4.44 5.26 6.27
N ARG A 196 5.51 4.67 6.82
CA ARG A 196 5.44 3.89 8.06
C ARG A 196 5.00 4.76 9.25
N ALA A 197 5.62 5.93 9.41
CA ALA A 197 5.25 6.89 10.46
C ALA A 197 3.78 7.33 10.34
N SER A 198 3.32 7.60 9.11
CA SER A 198 1.92 7.95 8.82
C SER A 198 0.97 6.81 9.17
N ARG A 199 1.28 5.55 8.80
CA ARG A 199 0.43 4.39 9.13
C ARG A 199 0.28 4.22 10.64
N LYS A 200 1.35 4.45 11.41
CA LYS A 200 1.31 4.36 12.87
C LYS A 200 0.46 5.46 13.51
N HIS A 201 0.53 6.70 13.01
CA HIS A 201 -0.12 7.85 13.65
C HIS A 201 -1.50 8.20 13.06
N ALA A 202 -1.66 8.15 11.74
CA ALA A 202 -2.89 8.56 11.06
C ALA A 202 -3.99 7.48 11.07
N GLY A 203 -3.65 6.21 11.35
CA GLY A 203 -4.58 5.09 11.27
C GLY A 203 -5.78 5.16 12.23
N GLY A 204 -5.63 5.86 13.37
CA GLY A 204 -6.67 5.99 14.40
C GLY A 204 -7.34 7.38 14.50
N ASN A 205 -6.86 8.39 13.75
CA ASN A 205 -7.29 9.78 13.91
C ASN A 205 -8.38 10.22 12.92
N GLY A 206 -9.02 9.27 12.24
CA GLY A 206 -10.11 9.53 11.31
C GLY A 206 -9.76 10.56 10.23
N ALA A 207 -10.74 11.41 9.88
CA ALA A 207 -10.61 12.41 8.83
C ALA A 207 -9.79 13.64 9.24
N ASP A 208 -9.59 13.87 10.55
CA ASP A 208 -8.77 14.97 11.04
C ASP A 208 -7.28 14.65 10.88
N GLY A 209 -6.93 13.36 10.95
CA GLY A 209 -5.58 12.86 10.73
C GLY A 209 -4.61 13.26 11.82
N PHE A 210 -3.31 13.24 11.51
CA PHE A 210 -2.26 13.55 12.46
C PHE A 210 -1.38 14.68 11.96
N VAL A 211 -1.15 15.70 12.79
CA VAL A 211 -0.31 16.86 12.46
C VAL A 211 0.99 16.82 13.27
N ILE A 212 2.13 16.94 12.59
CA ILE A 212 3.45 16.91 13.22
C ILE A 212 4.40 17.93 12.59
N GLY A 213 5.24 18.57 13.41
CA GLY A 213 6.24 19.53 12.94
C GLY A 213 7.36 18.88 12.11
N PHE A 214 7.86 19.61 11.11
CA PHE A 214 8.97 19.14 10.27
C PHE A 214 10.25 18.85 11.09
N GLU A 215 10.53 19.65 12.11
CA GLU A 215 11.67 19.44 13.04
C GLU A 215 11.56 18.09 13.76
N THR A 216 10.36 17.77 14.27
CA THR A 216 10.11 16.49 14.95
C THR A 216 10.19 15.31 13.97
N LEU A 217 9.72 15.48 12.73
CA LEU A 217 9.90 14.46 11.69
C LEU A 217 11.38 14.24 11.36
N HIS A 218 12.17 15.31 11.29
CA HIS A 218 13.62 15.21 11.04
C HIS A 218 14.31 14.40 12.12
N GLN A 219 14.03 14.71 13.39
CA GLN A 219 14.55 13.96 14.55
C GLN A 219 14.11 12.49 14.53
N LYS A 220 12.82 12.21 14.35
CA LYS A 220 12.28 10.84 14.34
C LYS A 220 12.77 10.00 13.15
N SER A 221 13.13 10.65 12.05
CA SER A 221 13.59 9.98 10.83
C SER A 221 15.03 9.49 10.90
N GLY A 222 15.86 10.08 11.78
CA GLY A 222 17.30 9.79 11.84
C GLY A 222 18.04 10.15 10.56
N SER A 223 17.50 11.05 9.74
CA SER A 223 18.07 11.47 8.46
C SER A 223 19.41 12.20 8.64
N GLU A 224 20.41 11.85 7.82
CA GLU A 224 21.71 12.54 7.80
C GLU A 224 21.69 13.86 7.01
N SER A 225 20.64 14.13 6.25
CA SER A 225 20.55 15.38 5.50
C SER A 225 20.34 16.56 6.44
N SER A 226 20.92 17.70 6.11
CA SER A 226 20.65 18.96 6.79
C SER A 226 19.16 19.28 6.78
N TYR A 227 18.69 19.99 7.81
CA TYR A 227 17.28 20.32 7.96
C TYR A 227 16.67 21.03 6.73
N PRO A 228 17.35 21.99 6.06
CA PRO A 228 16.82 22.60 4.83
C PRO A 228 16.60 21.61 3.69
N VAL A 229 17.54 20.68 3.49
CA VAL A 229 17.42 19.62 2.47
C VAL A 229 16.29 18.65 2.83
N PHE A 230 16.16 18.30 4.10
CA PHE A 230 15.09 17.46 4.60
C PHE A 230 13.71 18.13 4.41
N LYS A 231 13.58 19.41 4.78
CA LYS A 231 12.36 20.22 4.58
C LYS A 231 11.96 20.22 3.11
N ARG A 232 12.88 20.50 2.18
CA ARG A 232 12.60 20.45 0.74
C ARG A 232 12.07 19.09 0.30
N LYS A 233 12.71 17.99 0.72
CA LYS A 233 12.24 16.63 0.39
C LYS A 233 10.84 16.32 0.94
N LEU A 234 10.50 16.81 2.12
CA LEU A 234 9.14 16.67 2.67
C LEU A 234 8.11 17.48 1.87
N LEU A 235 8.47 18.71 1.46
CA LEU A 235 7.62 19.53 0.59
C LEU A 235 7.40 18.84 -0.75
N ASP A 236 8.43 18.26 -1.35
CA ASP A 236 8.33 17.50 -2.60
C ASP A 236 7.42 16.27 -2.44
N LEU A 237 7.57 15.52 -1.34
CA LEU A 237 6.69 14.37 -1.03
C LEU A 237 5.23 14.78 -0.84
N ALA A 238 4.98 15.92 -0.18
CA ALA A 238 3.62 16.45 -0.03
C ALA A 238 3.06 17.01 -1.32
N ARG A 239 3.90 17.57 -2.20
CA ARG A 239 3.49 18.08 -3.51
C ARG A 239 3.10 16.94 -4.45
N THR A 240 3.91 15.89 -4.53
CA THR A 240 3.57 14.73 -5.37
C THR A 240 2.40 13.95 -4.76
N ASN A 241 2.40 13.83 -3.42
CA ASN A 241 1.36 13.14 -2.65
C ASN A 241 1.05 11.74 -3.21
N GLU A 242 2.09 10.97 -3.51
CA GLU A 242 1.99 9.64 -4.12
C GLU A 242 2.14 8.49 -3.11
N LEU A 243 2.21 8.78 -1.80
CA LEU A 243 2.27 7.72 -0.80
C LEU A 243 0.97 6.89 -0.83
N PRO A 244 1.07 5.54 -0.86
CA PRO A 244 -0.11 4.68 -0.90
C PRO A 244 -1.03 4.93 0.30
N ASP A 245 -2.34 4.95 0.08
CA ASP A 245 -3.40 5.11 1.08
C ASP A 245 -3.32 6.36 1.98
N ILE A 246 -2.30 7.21 1.83
CA ILE A 246 -2.02 8.36 2.69
C ILE A 246 -2.10 9.62 1.87
N SER A 247 -2.73 10.64 2.44
CA SER A 247 -2.68 12.01 1.95
C SER A 247 -1.78 12.83 2.85
N LEU A 248 -0.86 13.56 2.23
CA LEU A 248 0.04 14.50 2.86
C LEU A 248 -0.43 15.93 2.55
N GLU A 249 -0.46 16.78 3.56
CA GLU A 249 -0.82 18.19 3.44
C GLU A 249 0.15 19.02 4.30
N VAL A 250 0.71 20.08 3.72
CA VAL A 250 1.59 20.99 4.48
C VAL A 250 0.73 22.06 5.14
N VAL A 251 0.80 22.14 6.46
CA VAL A 251 0.13 23.16 7.26
C VAL A 251 1.14 24.26 7.59
N ASN A 252 0.73 25.51 7.40
CA ASN A 252 1.57 26.70 7.60
C ASN A 252 2.86 26.68 6.75
N ALA A 253 2.73 26.48 5.44
CA ALA A 253 3.88 26.36 4.53
C ALA A 253 4.84 27.56 4.57
N ASP A 254 4.29 28.77 4.73
CA ASP A 254 5.05 30.03 4.79
C ASP A 254 5.66 30.29 6.17
N SER A 255 5.31 29.48 7.18
CA SER A 255 5.89 29.60 8.51
C SER A 255 7.34 29.08 8.56
N PRO A 256 8.20 29.65 9.44
CA PRO A 256 9.49 29.06 9.76
C PRO A 256 9.38 27.60 10.22
N LYS A 257 8.27 27.23 10.86
CA LYS A 257 8.00 25.90 11.42
C LYS A 257 6.80 25.23 10.76
N PRO A 258 6.92 24.79 9.49
CA PRO A 258 5.84 24.09 8.81
C PRO A 258 5.54 22.76 9.48
N LYS A 259 4.30 22.31 9.36
CA LYS A 259 3.83 21.03 9.87
C LYS A 259 3.33 20.17 8.72
N MET A 260 3.43 18.87 8.89
CA MET A 260 2.87 17.87 7.99
C MET A 260 1.58 17.33 8.62
N ARG A 261 0.47 17.42 7.91
CA ARG A 261 -0.76 16.70 8.20
C ARG A 261 -0.81 15.43 7.37
N MET A 262 -1.04 14.30 8.02
CA MET A 262 -1.05 12.97 7.44
C MET A 262 -2.41 12.34 7.73
N VAL A 263 -3.14 11.95 6.69
CA VAL A 263 -4.51 11.40 6.81
C VAL A 263 -4.61 10.16 5.93
N MET A 264 -5.30 9.11 6.41
CA MET A 264 -5.62 7.96 5.56
C MET A 264 -6.70 8.36 4.54
N ARG A 265 -6.47 8.14 3.25
CA ARG A 265 -7.36 8.56 2.15
C ARG A 265 -8.81 8.08 2.34
N ARG A 266 -8.99 6.85 2.82
CA ARG A 266 -10.32 6.28 3.15
C ARG A 266 -11.16 7.19 4.08
N HIS A 267 -10.53 7.87 5.03
CA HIS A 267 -11.25 8.75 5.98
C HIS A 267 -11.61 10.11 5.37
N MET A 268 -10.84 10.57 4.38
CA MET A 268 -11.21 11.77 3.60
C MET A 268 -12.46 11.49 2.74
N ASP A 269 -12.51 10.31 2.11
CA ASP A 269 -13.65 9.89 1.29
C ASP A 269 -14.93 9.73 2.13
N GLU A 270 -14.82 9.18 3.33
CA GLU A 270 -15.91 9.05 4.30
C GLU A 270 -16.47 10.43 4.70
N ARG A 271 -15.60 11.40 5.03
CA ARG A 271 -16.00 12.77 5.37
C ARG A 271 -16.67 13.48 4.19
N ALA A 272 -16.14 13.30 2.98
CA ALA A 272 -16.74 13.87 1.76
C ALA A 272 -18.14 13.26 1.49
N ARG A 273 -18.32 11.96 1.71
CA ARG A 273 -19.63 11.29 1.60
C ARG A 273 -20.61 11.75 2.68
N ALA A 274 -20.16 11.91 3.93
CA ALA A 274 -20.99 12.40 5.03
C ALA A 274 -21.45 13.85 4.80
N GLY A 275 -20.54 14.74 4.35
CA GLY A 275 -20.88 16.12 4.01
C GLY A 275 -21.89 16.24 2.87
N ARG A 276 -21.82 15.35 1.86
CA ARG A 276 -22.82 15.29 0.77
C ARG A 276 -24.20 14.81 1.23
N ARG A 277 -24.27 13.93 2.25
CA ARG A 277 -25.54 13.48 2.85
C ARG A 277 -26.17 14.53 3.76
N ALA A 278 -25.38 15.46 4.30
CA ALA A 278 -25.83 16.52 5.19
C ALA A 278 -26.32 17.79 4.47
N ALA A 279 -26.20 17.86 3.14
CA ALA A 279 -26.80 18.95 2.37
C ALA A 279 -28.33 18.78 2.40
N PRO A 280 -29.11 19.75 2.94
CA PRO A 280 -30.56 19.68 2.89
C PRO A 280 -31.01 19.65 1.44
N LEU A 281 -31.93 18.74 1.09
CA LEU A 281 -32.68 18.87 -0.15
C LEU A 281 -33.37 20.24 -0.15
N PRO A 282 -33.39 21.00 -1.26
CA PRO A 282 -34.18 22.22 -1.32
C PRO A 282 -35.63 21.86 -1.00
N SER A 283 -36.20 22.46 0.04
CA SER A 283 -37.60 22.28 0.40
C SER A 283 -38.47 22.61 -0.81
N PRO A 284 -39.50 21.80 -1.13
CA PRO A 284 -40.45 22.17 -2.16
C PRO A 284 -41.10 23.50 -1.76
N ALA A 285 -41.17 24.43 -2.72
CA ALA A 285 -41.82 25.73 -2.49
C ALA A 285 -43.26 25.51 -2.00
N PRO A 286 -43.76 26.31 -1.06
CA PRO A 286 -45.14 26.19 -0.60
C PRO A 286 -46.10 26.44 -1.77
N PRO A 287 -47.20 25.69 -1.88
CA PRO A 287 -48.18 25.92 -2.92
C PRO A 287 -48.79 27.31 -2.73
N ALA A 288 -48.88 28.07 -3.82
CA ALA A 288 -49.60 29.33 -3.84
C ALA A 288 -51.08 29.07 -3.52
N ALA A 289 -51.64 29.89 -2.63
CA ALA A 289 -53.05 29.85 -2.28
C ALA A 289 -53.90 30.05 -3.55
N GLY A 290 -54.80 29.11 -3.81
CA GLY A 290 -55.73 29.15 -4.94
C GLY A 290 -56.93 28.24 -4.65
N ASP A 291 -58.08 28.90 -4.57
CA ASP A 291 -59.45 28.48 -4.29
C ASP A 291 -59.87 27.01 -4.52
N ASP A 292 -60.66 26.53 -3.55
CA ASP A 292 -61.48 25.32 -3.61
C ASP A 292 -62.45 25.35 -4.81
N ALA A 293 -62.17 24.52 -5.82
CA ALA A 293 -63.16 24.12 -6.81
C ALA A 293 -63.04 22.61 -7.05
N MET A 294 -64.07 21.86 -6.64
CA MET A 294 -64.21 20.43 -6.95
C MET A 294 -64.15 20.20 -8.47
N ILE A 295 -63.17 19.43 -8.93
CA ILE A 295 -63.05 19.03 -10.33
C ILE A 295 -63.93 17.79 -10.58
N ASP A 296 -64.79 17.86 -11.60
CA ASP A 296 -65.72 16.79 -12.02
C ASP A 296 -64.95 15.49 -12.38
N PRO A 297 -65.31 14.34 -11.77
CA PRO A 297 -64.66 13.04 -11.99
C PRO A 297 -64.57 12.58 -13.46
N ARG A 298 -65.45 13.08 -14.34
CA ARG A 298 -65.42 12.73 -15.77
C ARG A 298 -64.34 13.48 -16.57
N GLN A 299 -63.94 14.68 -16.12
CA GLN A 299 -62.83 15.42 -16.73
C GLN A 299 -61.47 14.85 -16.32
N ALA A 300 -61.33 14.35 -15.08
CA ALA A 300 -60.11 13.71 -14.60
C ALA A 300 -59.74 12.44 -15.40
N MET A 301 -60.73 11.61 -15.75
CA MET A 301 -60.53 10.41 -16.57
C MET A 301 -60.06 10.73 -18.01
N LYS A 302 -60.53 11.84 -18.59
CA LYS A 302 -60.15 12.24 -19.95
C LYS A 302 -58.70 12.77 -20.02
N LEU A 303 -58.24 13.42 -18.95
CA LEU A 303 -56.86 13.89 -18.79
C LEU A 303 -55.86 12.72 -18.60
N ILE A 304 -56.25 11.67 -17.87
CA ILE A 304 -55.42 10.47 -17.68
C ILE A 304 -55.25 9.70 -19.00
N ALA A 305 -56.31 9.62 -19.82
CA ALA A 305 -56.23 8.97 -21.14
C ALA A 305 -55.36 9.75 -22.14
N GLN A 306 -55.31 11.09 -22.06
CA GLN A 306 -54.43 11.91 -22.90
C GLN A 306 -52.96 11.88 -22.46
N ALA A 307 -52.67 11.60 -21.19
CA ALA A 307 -51.31 11.49 -20.65
C ALA A 307 -50.59 10.18 -21.02
N ALA A 308 -51.30 9.16 -21.52
CA ALA A 308 -50.71 7.88 -21.94
C ALA A 308 -50.13 7.87 -23.38
N GLY A 309 -50.32 8.94 -24.16
CA GLY A 309 -49.97 9.00 -25.59
C GLY A 309 -48.64 9.68 -25.96
N GLY A 310 -47.86 10.18 -25.00
CA GLY A 310 -46.75 11.11 -25.29
C GLY A 310 -45.47 10.83 -24.51
N LEU A 311 -44.80 9.70 -24.78
CA LEU A 311 -43.44 9.46 -24.32
C LEU A 311 -42.45 9.54 -25.49
N ARG A 312 -41.90 10.74 -25.75
CA ARG A 312 -40.58 10.95 -26.40
C ARG A 312 -39.98 12.32 -26.05
N SER A 313 -38.97 12.28 -25.15
CA SER A 313 -37.75 13.11 -24.97
C SER A 313 -37.83 14.66 -24.81
N PRO A 314 -36.76 15.37 -24.38
CA PRO A 314 -35.53 14.97 -23.66
C PRO A 314 -35.19 15.87 -22.44
N GLY A 315 -34.24 15.43 -21.59
CA GLY A 315 -33.42 16.32 -20.76
C GLY A 315 -33.84 16.51 -19.30
N ALA A 316 -33.30 15.68 -18.41
CA ALA A 316 -32.96 16.10 -17.04
C ALA A 316 -32.00 15.10 -16.39
N ASP A 317 -30.95 15.67 -15.83
CA ASP A 317 -29.80 15.09 -15.17
C ASP A 317 -30.17 14.18 -13.99
N LYS A 318 -29.52 13.01 -13.90
CA LYS A 318 -29.63 12.08 -12.78
C LYS A 318 -28.24 11.59 -12.39
N SER A 319 -27.74 12.10 -11.27
CA SER A 319 -26.55 11.63 -10.58
C SER A 319 -26.76 10.20 -10.04
N LYS A 320 -26.57 9.22 -10.92
CA LYS A 320 -26.42 7.81 -10.57
C LYS A 320 -25.04 7.58 -9.93
N ALA A 321 -25.03 6.73 -8.92
CA ALA A 321 -23.81 6.06 -8.45
C ALA A 321 -22.97 5.63 -9.67
N ARG A 322 -21.66 5.89 -9.63
CA ARG A 322 -20.71 5.42 -10.66
C ARG A 322 -20.78 3.89 -10.75
N ARG A 323 -21.67 3.39 -11.61
CA ARG A 323 -21.43 2.16 -12.36
C ARG A 323 -20.29 2.48 -13.31
N ALA A 324 -19.35 1.55 -13.46
CA ALA A 324 -18.39 1.59 -14.54
C ALA A 324 -19.17 1.79 -15.86
N PRO A 325 -18.76 2.71 -16.75
CA PRO A 325 -19.37 2.77 -18.08
C PRO A 325 -19.22 1.38 -18.69
N VAL A 326 -20.33 0.76 -19.08
CA VAL A 326 -20.27 -0.40 -19.97
C VAL A 326 -19.79 0.19 -21.29
N ILE A 327 -18.53 -0.07 -21.64
CA ILE A 327 -18.00 0.41 -22.90
C ILE A 327 -18.59 -0.49 -23.99
N THR A 328 -19.52 0.06 -24.77
CA THR A 328 -20.18 -0.65 -25.86
C THR A 328 -19.59 -0.21 -27.19
N GLY A 329 -18.88 -1.10 -27.87
CA GLY A 329 -18.17 -0.84 -29.12
C GLY A 329 -17.23 -2.00 -29.45
N ARG A 330 -16.65 -2.03 -30.65
CA ARG A 330 -15.64 -3.05 -31.00
C ARG A 330 -14.31 -2.73 -30.33
N ALA A 331 -13.50 -3.74 -30.03
CA ALA A 331 -12.18 -3.56 -29.44
C ALA A 331 -11.27 -2.65 -30.28
N SER A 332 -11.46 -2.65 -31.60
CA SER A 332 -10.77 -1.76 -32.54
C SER A 332 -11.13 -0.27 -32.42
N GLU A 333 -12.29 0.05 -31.84
CA GLU A 333 -12.79 1.43 -31.69
C GLU A 333 -12.47 2.02 -30.31
N ILE A 334 -12.30 1.15 -29.31
CA ILE A 334 -12.16 1.53 -27.89
C ILE A 334 -10.69 1.59 -27.46
N LEU A 335 -9.85 0.72 -28.02
CA LEU A 335 -8.45 0.64 -27.65
C LEU A 335 -7.61 1.64 -28.44
N ASP A 336 -6.58 2.18 -27.80
CA ASP A 336 -5.56 2.96 -28.50
C ASP A 336 -5.00 2.14 -29.68
N ALA A 337 -4.88 2.75 -30.85
CA ALA A 337 -4.52 2.04 -32.09
C ALA A 337 -3.22 1.23 -31.96
N ASP A 338 -2.21 1.80 -31.30
CA ASP A 338 -0.92 1.16 -31.05
C ASP A 338 -1.05 -0.05 -30.12
N VAL A 339 -1.90 0.03 -29.10
CA VAL A 339 -2.13 -1.04 -28.15
C VAL A 339 -2.95 -2.16 -28.79
N HIS A 340 -3.97 -1.83 -29.58
CA HIS A 340 -4.75 -2.81 -30.31
C HIS A 340 -3.90 -3.55 -31.34
N ALA A 341 -3.01 -2.86 -32.05
CA ALA A 341 -2.05 -3.48 -32.97
C ALA A 341 -1.07 -4.42 -32.22
N ALA A 342 -0.53 -3.99 -31.08
CA ALA A 342 0.35 -4.82 -30.26
C ALA A 342 -0.36 -6.08 -29.74
N ILE A 343 -1.60 -5.98 -29.26
CA ILE A 343 -2.39 -7.13 -28.80
C ILE A 343 -2.60 -8.15 -29.93
N ARG A 344 -2.97 -7.68 -31.14
CA ARG A 344 -3.18 -8.56 -32.30
C ARG A 344 -1.89 -9.23 -32.77
N SER A 345 -0.77 -8.53 -32.69
CA SER A 345 0.54 -9.07 -33.06
C SER A 345 1.07 -10.08 -32.04
N GLU A 346 0.91 -9.81 -30.74
CA GLU A 346 1.53 -10.61 -29.68
C GLU A 346 0.66 -11.78 -29.22
N PHE A 347 -0.67 -11.68 -29.34
CA PHE A 347 -1.61 -12.68 -28.84
C PHE A 347 -2.68 -13.07 -29.87
N PRO A 348 -2.31 -13.57 -31.08
CA PRO A 348 -3.26 -13.87 -32.14
C PRO A 348 -4.22 -15.02 -31.76
N GLY A 349 -5.39 -15.06 -32.41
CA GLY A 349 -6.36 -16.15 -32.29
C GLY A 349 -7.46 -15.98 -31.25
N TRP A 350 -7.46 -14.88 -30.48
CA TRP A 350 -8.51 -14.57 -29.51
C TRP A 350 -9.61 -13.67 -30.09
N ASP A 351 -10.86 -13.90 -29.65
CA ASP A 351 -11.95 -12.94 -29.82
C ASP A 351 -11.80 -11.81 -28.79
N TYR A 352 -11.22 -10.69 -29.22
CA TYR A 352 -10.94 -9.56 -28.34
C TYR A 352 -12.21 -8.83 -27.90
N ASP A 353 -13.31 -8.91 -28.64
CA ASP A 353 -14.59 -8.29 -28.26
C ASP A 353 -15.22 -9.07 -27.08
N GLU A 354 -15.13 -10.40 -27.10
CA GLU A 354 -15.52 -11.25 -25.96
C GLU A 354 -14.60 -11.07 -24.75
N LEU A 355 -13.28 -10.98 -24.95
CA LEU A 355 -12.35 -10.70 -23.85
C LEU A 355 -12.58 -9.33 -23.22
N MET A 356 -12.92 -8.32 -24.03
CA MET A 356 -13.23 -6.98 -23.56
C MET A 356 -14.52 -6.97 -22.74
N ARG A 357 -15.58 -7.68 -23.18
CA ARG A 357 -16.81 -7.84 -22.38
C ARG A 357 -16.55 -8.48 -21.01
N ARG A 358 -15.69 -9.51 -20.95
CA ARG A 358 -15.29 -10.14 -19.68
C ARG A 358 -14.48 -9.18 -18.80
N PHE A 359 -13.59 -8.42 -19.40
CA PHE A 359 -12.80 -7.42 -18.70
C PHE A 359 -13.68 -6.29 -18.13
N ASP A 360 -14.66 -5.83 -18.88
CA ASP A 360 -15.63 -4.81 -18.44
C ASP A 360 -16.54 -5.33 -17.32
N ALA A 361 -16.99 -6.59 -17.41
CA ALA A 361 -17.75 -7.23 -16.34
C ALA A 361 -16.91 -7.33 -15.04
N PHE A 362 -15.62 -7.62 -15.16
CA PHE A 362 -14.68 -7.64 -14.05
C PHE A 362 -14.49 -6.27 -13.41
N LEU A 363 -14.29 -5.21 -14.23
CA LEU A 363 -14.18 -3.84 -13.74
C LEU A 363 -15.49 -3.32 -13.13
N GLY A 364 -16.63 -3.72 -13.68
CA GLY A 364 -17.96 -3.38 -13.16
C GLY A 364 -18.24 -3.99 -11.78
N SER A 365 -17.71 -5.19 -11.53
CA SER A 365 -17.81 -5.89 -10.23
C SER A 365 -16.81 -5.38 -9.19
N ASN A 366 -15.74 -4.71 -9.64
CA ASN A 366 -14.67 -4.18 -8.79
C ASN A 366 -14.43 -2.68 -9.07
N PRO A 367 -15.33 -1.78 -8.61
CA PRO A 367 -15.24 -0.34 -8.92
C PRO A 367 -13.96 0.36 -8.44
N HIS A 368 -13.23 -0.24 -7.50
CA HIS A 368 -11.94 0.26 -7.00
C HIS A 368 -10.76 -0.09 -7.91
N GLU A 369 -10.92 -1.01 -8.86
CA GLU A 369 -9.88 -1.43 -9.82
C GLU A 369 -9.95 -0.71 -11.17
N LEU A 370 -10.82 0.30 -11.30
CA LEU A 370 -10.95 1.09 -12.53
C LEU A 370 -9.60 1.71 -12.92
N PRO A 371 -9.00 1.27 -14.04
CA PRO A 371 -7.65 1.68 -14.40
C PRO A 371 -7.65 3.13 -14.92
N ARG A 372 -6.58 3.86 -14.63
CA ARG A 372 -6.36 5.20 -15.22
C ARG A 372 -6.16 5.16 -16.74
N ASN A 373 -5.66 4.05 -17.27
CA ASN A 373 -5.52 3.79 -18.70
C ASN A 373 -6.13 2.43 -19.03
N TYR A 374 -7.27 2.45 -19.72
CA TYR A 374 -8.05 1.26 -20.07
C TYR A 374 -7.26 0.34 -21.00
N SER A 375 -6.73 0.86 -22.11
CA SER A 375 -6.00 0.10 -23.14
C SER A 375 -4.82 -0.69 -22.55
N LYS A 376 -3.99 -0.04 -21.72
CA LYS A 376 -2.82 -0.67 -21.12
C LYS A 376 -3.19 -1.74 -20.10
N ARG A 377 -4.29 -1.53 -19.34
CA ARG A 377 -4.78 -2.53 -18.39
C ARG A 377 -5.39 -3.72 -19.13
N PHE A 378 -6.13 -3.47 -20.22
CA PHE A 378 -6.67 -4.51 -21.08
C PHE A 378 -5.56 -5.35 -21.73
N TYR A 379 -4.47 -4.72 -22.21
CA TYR A 379 -3.28 -5.45 -22.70
C TYR A 379 -2.74 -6.42 -21.62
N GLY A 380 -2.61 -5.95 -20.38
CA GLY A 380 -2.18 -6.80 -19.26
C GLY A 380 -3.14 -7.97 -18.99
N PHE A 381 -4.45 -7.71 -19.08
CA PHE A 381 -5.49 -8.73 -18.96
C PHE A 381 -5.39 -9.79 -20.08
N VAL A 382 -5.24 -9.37 -21.34
CA VAL A 382 -5.11 -10.29 -22.48
C VAL A 382 -3.81 -11.10 -22.38
N LYS A 383 -2.71 -10.50 -21.96
CA LYS A 383 -1.44 -11.20 -21.73
C LYS A 383 -1.58 -12.32 -20.69
N GLU A 384 -2.24 -12.03 -19.58
CA GLU A 384 -2.48 -13.03 -18.54
C GLU A 384 -3.50 -14.09 -18.96
N HIS A 385 -4.56 -13.70 -19.68
CA HIS A 385 -5.53 -14.63 -20.27
C HIS A 385 -4.87 -15.58 -21.26
N HIS A 386 -4.04 -15.05 -22.17
CA HIS A 386 -3.28 -15.86 -23.13
C HIS A 386 -2.31 -16.80 -22.39
N ARG A 387 -1.58 -16.32 -21.37
CA ARG A 387 -0.70 -17.19 -20.57
C ARG A 387 -1.46 -18.37 -19.95
N ARG A 388 -2.68 -18.12 -19.45
CA ARG A 388 -3.51 -19.11 -18.76
C ARG A 388 -4.31 -20.02 -19.68
N ASN A 389 -4.64 -19.58 -20.90
CA ASN A 389 -5.60 -20.28 -21.76
C ASN A 389 -5.05 -20.56 -23.17
N LYS A 390 -3.77 -20.29 -23.47
CA LYS A 390 -3.17 -20.53 -24.80
C LYS A 390 -3.36 -21.96 -25.33
N TYR A 391 -3.54 -22.95 -24.46
CA TYR A 391 -3.82 -24.34 -24.86
C TYR A 391 -5.25 -24.57 -25.39
N GLN A 392 -6.15 -23.59 -25.25
CA GLN A 392 -7.50 -23.61 -25.81
C GLN A 392 -7.53 -23.11 -27.27
N LEU A 393 -6.49 -22.39 -27.70
CA LEU A 393 -6.29 -22.03 -29.10
C LEU A 393 -5.73 -23.26 -29.83
N ARG A 394 -6.61 -24.06 -30.44
CA ARG A 394 -6.18 -25.10 -31.38
C ARG A 394 -5.66 -24.42 -32.66
N SER A 395 -4.62 -25.02 -33.24
CA SER A 395 -3.84 -24.56 -34.40
C SER A 395 -4.65 -23.93 -35.51
#